data_AF-A0A821Q8J5-F1
#
_entry.id   AF-A0A821Q8J5-F1
#
_cell.length_a   1.000
_cell.length_b   1.000
_cell.length_c   1.000
_cell.angle_alpha   90.00
_cell.angle_beta   90.00
_cell.angle_gamma   90.00
#
_symmetry.space_group_name_H-M   'P 1'
#
loop_
_entity.id
_entity.type
_entity.pdbx_description
1 polymer ?
#
loop_
_entity_poly.entity_id
_entity_poly.type
_entity_poly.pdbx_seq_one_letter_code
_entity_poly.pdbx_strand_id
1 'polypeptide(L)'
;SFYVYSNATKKIDGGLEGRILALLQLKYSQPQIVKILKKDGINVSQQTISNIKRNIGLQRNSAEKIKFSQQRPVATPSTVSKVIQTIDANDPPTQRSIAKSCYASQSTISRIIKQASFTL
;
A
#
# COMPACT_ATOMS: atom_id res chain seq x y z
N SER A 1 21.31 29.25 11.08
CA SER A 1 21.09 27.79 10.89
C SER A 1 20.14 27.61 9.71
N PHE A 2 20.62 27.09 8.58
CA PHE A 2 19.82 26.95 7.34
C PHE A 2 19.38 25.49 7.18
N TYR A 3 18.09 25.21 7.36
CA TYR A 3 17.56 23.87 7.10
C TYR A 3 17.33 23.66 5.61
N VAL A 4 18.15 22.81 5.00
CA VAL A 4 17.96 22.33 3.62
C VAL A 4 16.93 21.20 3.64
N TYR A 5 15.69 21.51 3.25
CA TYR A 5 14.63 20.50 3.06
C TYR A 5 14.58 20.05 1.60
N SER A 6 15.54 19.22 1.21
CA SER A 6 15.54 18.57 -0.10
C SER A 6 16.09 17.16 0.04
N ASN A 7 15.20 16.20 0.32
CA ASN A 7 15.39 14.79 0.01
C ASN A 7 14.02 14.16 -0.27
N ALA A 8 13.91 13.46 -1.40
CA ALA A 8 12.69 13.01 -2.05
C ALA A 8 11.79 12.03 -1.25
N THR A 9 12.08 11.79 0.02
CA THR A 9 11.37 10.86 0.90
C THR A 9 10.88 11.49 2.21
N LYS A 10 11.23 12.75 2.50
CA LYS A 10 10.70 13.46 3.68
C LYS A 10 9.43 14.22 3.30
N LYS A 11 8.33 13.92 4.00
CA LYS A 11 7.10 14.72 3.93
C LYS A 11 7.47 16.19 4.18
N ILE A 12 6.94 17.06 3.34
CA ILE A 12 7.08 18.51 3.52
C ILE A 12 6.35 18.87 4.81
N ASP A 13 6.89 19.82 5.56
CA ASP A 13 6.19 20.38 6.70
C ASP A 13 4.82 20.94 6.29
N GLY A 14 3.78 20.63 7.05
CA GLY A 14 2.41 21.02 6.72
C GLY A 14 2.22 22.55 6.66
N GLY A 15 2.96 23.30 7.47
CA GLY A 15 2.95 24.76 7.43
C GLY A 15 3.57 25.32 6.15
N LEU A 16 4.68 24.74 5.71
CA LEU A 16 5.32 25.09 4.44
C LEU A 16 4.42 24.74 3.24
N GLU A 17 3.78 23.57 3.25
CA GLU A 17 2.82 23.17 2.23
C GLU A 17 1.65 24.17 2.14
N GLY A 18 1.06 24.54 3.29
CA GLY A 18 -0.01 25.54 3.35
C GLY A 18 0.40 26.89 2.77
N ARG A 19 1.62 27.35 3.05
CA ARG A 19 2.15 28.61 2.50
C ARG A 19 2.35 28.55 0.99
N ILE A 20 2.88 27.43 0.47
CA ILE A 20 3.00 27.22 -0.98
C ILE A 20 1.64 27.21 -1.66
N LEU A 21 0.63 26.56 -1.04
CA LEU A 21 -0.74 26.52 -1.54
C LEU A 21 -1.37 27.91 -1.60
N ALA A 22 -1.21 28.73 -0.57
CA ALA A 22 -1.71 30.11 -0.56
C ALA A 22 -1.10 30.95 -1.70
N LEU A 23 0.22 30.84 -1.93
CA LEU A 23 0.88 31.54 -3.03
C LEU A 23 0.43 31.05 -4.41
N LEU A 24 0.15 29.75 -4.56
CA LEU A 24 -0.43 29.19 -5.79
C LEU A 24 -1.86 29.70 -6.04
N GLN A 25 -2.67 29.88 -4.99
CA GLN A 25 -4.01 30.47 -5.07
C GLN A 25 -3.97 31.93 -5.51
N LEU A 26 -2.99 32.69 -5.00
CA LEU A 26 -2.68 34.07 -5.42
C LEU A 26 -2.07 34.17 -6.83
N LYS A 27 -2.03 33.08 -7.59
CA LYS A 27 -1.57 33.01 -8.99
C LYS A 27 -0.10 33.35 -9.20
N TYR A 28 0.74 33.26 -8.18
CA TYR A 28 2.19 33.37 -8.38
C TYR A 28 2.73 32.21 -9.21
N SER A 29 3.69 32.50 -10.09
CA SER A 29 4.43 31.48 -10.83
C SER A 29 5.38 30.71 -9.90
N GLN A 30 5.71 29.47 -10.24
CA GLN A 30 6.62 28.64 -9.44
C GLN A 30 7.99 29.31 -9.19
N PRO A 31 8.64 29.97 -10.17
CA PRO A 31 9.88 30.71 -9.92
C PRO A 31 9.71 31.87 -8.93
N GLN A 32 8.58 32.57 -8.96
CA GLN A 32 8.28 33.64 -7.99
C GLN A 32 8.11 33.08 -6.58
N ILE A 33 7.42 31.95 -6.43
CA ILE A 33 7.24 31.27 -5.15
C ILE A 33 8.59 30.88 -4.55
N VAL A 34 9.49 30.31 -5.35
CA VAL A 34 10.85 29.99 -4.88
C VAL A 34 11.58 31.25 -4.40
N LYS A 35 11.50 32.36 -5.15
CA LYS A 35 12.13 33.63 -4.76
C LYS A 35 11.57 34.18 -3.45
N ILE A 36 10.25 34.11 -3.25
CA ILE A 36 9.58 34.57 -2.03
C ILE A 36 10.04 33.73 -0.84
N LEU A 37 9.94 32.41 -0.92
CA LEU A 37 10.33 31.51 0.16
C LEU A 37 11.83 31.64 0.49
N LYS A 38 12.67 31.84 -0.53
CA LYS A 38 14.11 32.05 -0.32
C LYS A 38 14.41 33.34 0.45
N LYS A 39 13.63 34.41 0.25
CA LYS A 39 13.74 35.64 1.06
C LYS A 39 13.42 35.38 2.53
N ASP A 40 12.50 34.46 2.80
CA ASP A 40 12.12 34.02 4.15
C ASP A 40 13.11 32.99 4.74
N GLY A 41 14.24 32.73 4.08
CA GLY A 41 15.25 31.75 4.52
C GLY A 41 14.89 30.29 4.21
N ILE A 42 13.83 30.04 3.45
CA ILE A 42 13.31 28.72 3.13
C ILE A 42 13.73 28.33 1.71
N ASN A 43 14.51 27.26 1.58
CA ASN A 43 14.93 26.76 0.27
C ASN A 43 14.01 25.63 -0.19
N VAL A 44 13.30 25.84 -1.30
CA VAL A 44 12.37 24.87 -1.90
C VAL A 44 12.64 24.73 -3.39
N SER A 45 12.67 23.50 -3.88
CA SER A 45 12.85 23.24 -5.31
C SER A 45 11.57 23.51 -6.10
N GLN A 46 11.69 23.88 -7.38
CA GLN A 46 10.52 24.00 -8.26
C GLN A 46 9.77 22.67 -8.42
N GLN A 47 10.50 21.55 -8.40
CA GLN A 47 9.91 20.21 -8.45
C GLN A 47 8.96 19.97 -7.26
N THR A 48 9.35 20.40 -6.07
CA THR A 48 8.53 20.31 -4.85
C THR A 48 7.20 21.06 -5.05
N ILE A 49 7.25 22.28 -5.58
CA ILE A 49 6.06 23.10 -5.83
C ILE A 49 5.18 22.46 -6.93
N SER A 50 5.80 21.89 -7.97
CA SER A 50 5.10 21.16 -9.03
C SER A 50 4.35 19.95 -8.49
N ASN A 51 4.97 19.17 -7.60
CA ASN A 51 4.35 18.03 -6.94
C ASN A 51 3.15 18.45 -6.07
N ILE A 52 3.29 19.51 -5.26
CA ILE A 52 2.19 20.06 -4.46
C ILE A 52 1.04 20.49 -5.37
N LYS A 53 1.33 21.25 -6.44
CA LYS A 53 0.32 21.70 -7.42
C LYS A 53 -0.42 20.52 -8.05
N ARG A 54 0.29 19.43 -8.39
CA ARG A 54 -0.31 18.21 -8.94
C ARG A 54 -1.20 17.49 -7.93
N ASN A 55 -0.80 17.42 -6.66
CA ASN A 55 -1.60 16.81 -5.60
C ASN A 55 -2.95 17.52 -5.38
N ILE A 56 -3.04 18.85 -5.57
CA ILE A 56 -4.33 19.57 -5.55
C ILE A 56 -5.29 18.99 -6.61
N GLY A 57 -4.78 18.73 -7.82
CA GLY A 57 -5.57 18.14 -8.90
C GLY A 57 -5.95 16.69 -8.64
N LEU A 58 -5.09 15.92 -7.96
CA LEU A 58 -5.39 14.55 -7.57
C LEU A 58 -6.42 14.46 -6.44
N GLN A 59 -6.37 15.36 -5.45
CA GLN A 59 -7.38 15.40 -4.38
C GLN A 59 -8.76 15.83 -4.89
N ARG A 60 -8.84 16.74 -5.86
CA ARG A 60 -10.12 17.09 -6.50
C ARG A 60 -10.74 15.93 -7.31
N ASN A 61 -9.91 15.00 -7.77
CA ASN A 61 -10.32 13.83 -8.54
C ASN A 61 -10.26 12.53 -7.71
N SER A 62 -9.93 12.59 -6.42
CA SER A 62 -9.83 11.41 -5.57
C SER A 62 -11.21 11.07 -5.02
N ALA A 63 -11.99 10.32 -5.78
CA ALA A 63 -12.77 9.27 -5.14
C ALA A 63 -11.78 8.43 -4.30
N GLU A 64 -12.13 8.14 -3.05
CA GLU A 64 -11.29 7.30 -2.19
C GLU A 64 -10.92 6.03 -2.96
N LYS A 65 -9.63 5.84 -3.26
CA LYS A 65 -9.17 4.58 -3.82
C LYS A 65 -9.35 3.54 -2.73
N ILE A 66 -10.43 2.77 -2.80
CA ILE A 66 -10.67 1.59 -1.99
C ILE A 66 -9.39 0.76 -2.09
N LYS A 67 -8.64 0.69 -0.99
CA LYS A 67 -7.46 -0.15 -0.90
C LYS A 67 -7.96 -1.59 -0.84
N PHE A 68 -8.10 -2.22 -1.99
CA PHE A 68 -8.23 -3.67 -2.05
C PHE A 68 -6.91 -4.27 -1.53
N SER A 69 -6.82 -4.55 -0.24
CA SER A 69 -5.80 -5.45 0.26
C SER A 69 -6.10 -6.81 -0.37
N GLN A 70 -5.32 -7.21 -1.37
CA GLN A 70 -5.39 -8.59 -1.85
C GLN A 70 -5.02 -9.49 -0.68
N GLN A 71 -6.02 -10.10 -0.04
CA GLN A 71 -5.79 -11.17 0.91
C GLN A 71 -5.21 -12.33 0.10
N ARG A 72 -3.94 -12.64 0.32
CA ARG A 72 -3.36 -13.85 -0.26
C ARG A 72 -4.07 -15.05 0.38
N PRO A 73 -4.70 -15.94 -0.40
CA PRO A 73 -5.32 -17.12 0.17
C PRO A 73 -4.23 -17.98 0.82
N VAL A 74 -4.55 -18.56 1.97
CA VAL A 74 -3.62 -19.40 2.77
C VAL A 74 -3.12 -20.61 1.97
N ALA A 75 -3.92 -21.09 1.04
CA ALA A 75 -3.56 -22.11 0.07
C ALA A 75 -4.27 -21.84 -1.27
N THR A 76 -3.69 -22.30 -2.36
CA THR A 76 -4.34 -22.19 -3.67
C THR A 76 -5.60 -23.05 -3.71
N PRO A 77 -6.65 -22.69 -4.49
CA PRO A 77 -7.86 -23.50 -4.63
C PRO A 77 -7.56 -24.95 -5.05
N SER A 78 -6.57 -25.14 -5.92
CA SER A 78 -6.07 -26.46 -6.33
C SER A 78 -5.59 -27.31 -5.15
N THR A 79 -4.80 -26.72 -4.25
CA THR A 79 -4.33 -27.41 -3.04
C THR A 79 -5.50 -27.77 -2.13
N VAL A 80 -6.47 -26.87 -1.96
CA VAL A 80 -7.65 -27.11 -1.13
C VAL A 80 -8.48 -28.27 -1.69
N SER A 81 -8.77 -28.27 -3.00
CA SER A 81 -9.52 -29.36 -3.64
C SER A 81 -8.82 -30.71 -3.52
N LYS A 82 -7.49 -30.77 -3.69
CA LYS A 82 -6.72 -32.00 -3.51
C LYS A 82 -6.78 -32.51 -2.07
N VAL A 83 -6.72 -31.62 -1.09
CA VAL A 83 -6.84 -31.99 0.33
C VAL A 83 -8.24 -32.53 0.62
N ILE A 84 -9.30 -31.87 0.14
CA ILE A 84 -10.69 -32.33 0.33
C ILE A 84 -10.89 -33.73 -0.30
N GLN A 85 -10.47 -33.93 -1.54
CA GLN A 85 -10.59 -35.24 -2.21
C GLN A 85 -9.82 -36.36 -1.49
N THR A 86 -8.70 -36.03 -0.84
CA THR A 86 -7.89 -37.03 -0.12
C THR A 86 -8.44 -37.35 1.26
N ILE A 87 -9.15 -36.42 1.91
CA ILE A 87 -9.83 -36.72 3.19
C ILE A 87 -11.18 -37.42 2.99
N ASP A 88 -11.83 -37.24 1.82
CA ASP A 88 -13.11 -37.90 1.48
C ASP A 88 -12.95 -39.38 1.06
N ALA A 89 -11.73 -39.91 1.04
CA ALA A 89 -11.47 -41.32 0.72
C ALA A 89 -11.86 -42.26 1.89
N ASN A 90 -12.27 -43.49 1.58
CA ASN A 90 -12.69 -44.51 2.57
C ASN A 90 -11.63 -44.81 3.66
N ASP A 91 -10.35 -44.65 3.34
CA ASP A 91 -9.22 -44.74 4.28
C ASP A 91 -8.26 -43.55 4.04
N PRO A 92 -8.50 -42.41 4.69
CA PRO A 92 -7.77 -41.19 4.39
C PRO A 92 -6.33 -41.28 4.94
N PRO A 93 -5.32 -40.94 4.12
CA PRO A 93 -3.94 -40.97 4.56
C PRO A 93 -3.68 -39.96 5.68
N THR A 94 -2.68 -40.23 6.51
CA THR A 94 -2.33 -39.31 7.62
C THR A 94 -2.05 -37.90 7.13
N GLN A 95 -2.33 -36.89 7.96
CA GLN A 95 -2.07 -35.48 7.66
C GLN A 95 -0.63 -35.21 7.21
N ARG A 96 0.35 -35.95 7.76
CA ARG A 96 1.76 -35.88 7.35
C ARG A 96 1.97 -36.34 5.91
N SER A 97 1.28 -37.39 5.49
CA SER A 97 1.31 -37.91 4.13
C SER A 97 0.67 -36.92 3.15
N ILE A 98 -0.48 -36.36 3.51
CA ILE A 98 -1.18 -35.33 2.72
C ILE A 98 -0.30 -34.09 2.54
N ALA A 99 0.36 -33.63 3.61
CA ALA A 99 1.29 -32.50 3.58
C ALA A 99 2.45 -32.73 2.60
N LYS A 100 3.02 -33.93 2.58
CA LYS A 100 4.09 -34.31 1.66
C LYS A 100 3.59 -34.34 0.20
N SER A 101 2.40 -34.90 -0.03
CA SER A 101 1.78 -34.99 -1.37
C SER A 101 1.39 -33.61 -1.94
N CYS A 102 0.91 -32.72 -1.07
CA CYS A 102 0.45 -31.38 -1.45
C CYS A 102 1.55 -30.30 -1.41
N TYR A 103 2.80 -30.66 -1.09
CA TYR A 103 3.92 -29.71 -0.89
C TYR A 103 3.56 -28.54 0.03
N ALA A 104 2.82 -28.81 1.10
CA ALA A 104 2.35 -27.81 2.05
C ALA A 104 2.79 -28.16 3.47
N SER A 105 2.86 -27.17 4.36
CA SER A 105 3.12 -27.44 5.77
C SER A 105 1.95 -28.20 6.40
N GLN A 106 2.24 -29.03 7.41
CA GLN A 106 1.19 -29.70 8.17
C GLN A 106 0.21 -28.70 8.79
N SER A 107 0.68 -27.52 9.22
CA SER A 107 -0.18 -26.46 9.75
C SER A 107 -1.19 -25.93 8.72
N THR A 108 -0.78 -25.78 7.46
CA THR A 108 -1.67 -25.39 6.35
C THR A 108 -2.70 -26.48 6.09
N ILE A 109 -2.29 -27.76 6.06
CA ILE A 109 -3.23 -28.88 5.90
C ILE A 109 -4.24 -28.94 7.06
N SER A 110 -3.78 -28.78 8.31
CA SER A 110 -4.66 -28.75 9.50
C SER A 110 -5.73 -27.68 9.37
N ARG A 111 -5.32 -26.47 8.92
CA ARG A 111 -6.23 -25.35 8.74
C ARG A 111 -7.24 -25.61 7.62
N ILE A 112 -6.81 -26.18 6.49
CA ILE A 112 -7.71 -26.55 5.38
C ILE A 112 -8.74 -27.57 5.85
N ILE A 113 -8.32 -28.64 6.54
CA ILE A 113 -9.22 -29.68 7.07
C ILE A 113 -10.25 -29.04 8.01
N LYS A 114 -9.81 -28.21 8.97
CA LYS A 114 -10.71 -27.51 9.90
C LYS A 114 -11.71 -26.60 9.19
N GLN A 115 -11.30 -25.92 8.11
CA GLN A 115 -12.19 -25.08 7.32
C GLN A 115 -13.21 -25.92 6.55
N ALA A 116 -12.79 -27.03 5.94
CA ALA A 116 -13.68 -27.92 5.20
C ALA A 116 -14.74 -28.58 6.10
N SER A 117 -14.36 -29.03 7.30
CA SER A 117 -15.28 -29.62 8.28
C SER A 117 -16.27 -28.64 8.89
N PHE A 118 -16.06 -27.33 8.77
CA PHE A 118 -17.01 -26.31 9.24
C PHE A 118 -18.05 -25.94 8.16
N THR A 119 -17.78 -26.27 6.91
CA THR A 119 -18.64 -25.96 5.75
C THR A 119 -19.54 -27.11 5.30
N LEU A 120 -19.35 -28.32 5.83
CA LEU A 120 -20.17 -29.52 5.63
C LEU A 120 -21.10 -29.72 6.84
#